data_AF-A0AA95GCZ9-F1
#
_entry.id   AF-A0AA95GCZ9-F1
#
_cell.length_a   1.000
_cell.length_b   1.000
_cell.length_c   1.000
_cell.angle_alpha   90.00
_cell.angle_beta   90.00
_cell.angle_gamma   90.00
#
_symmetry.space_group_name_H-M   'P 1'
#
loop_
_entity.id
_entity.type
_entity.pdbx_description
1 polymer ?
#
loop_
_entity_poly.entity_id
_entity_poly.type
_entity_poly.pdbx_seq_one_letter_code
_entity_poly.pdbx_strand_id
1 'polypeptide(L)' 'MNNKELTYGEKAVGLEFNPSGDSDVFKVKRHIADLIEQLNNFRTYEDNPEIKKMCSLAITDLQTAQMWTVKALTWKY' A
#
# COMPACT_ATOMS: atom_id res chain seq x y z
N MET A 1 7.72 -24.14 -5.08
CA MET A 1 6.75 -23.17 -4.53
C MET A 1 6.60 -22.06 -5.56
N ASN A 2 5.40 -21.82 -6.07
CA ASN A 2 5.16 -20.69 -6.97
C ASN A 2 5.34 -19.41 -6.15
N ASN A 3 6.50 -18.77 -6.22
CA ASN A 3 6.69 -17.40 -5.74
C ASN A 3 5.87 -16.50 -6.65
N LYS A 4 4.59 -16.34 -6.32
CA LYS A 4 3.74 -15.36 -6.99
C LYS A 4 4.37 -14.00 -6.73
N GLU A 5 4.74 -13.31 -7.80
CA GLU A 5 5.37 -12.01 -7.66
C GLU A 5 4.38 -11.04 -7.02
N LEU A 6 4.82 -10.35 -5.97
CA LEU A 6 4.01 -9.34 -5.30
C LEU A 6 3.69 -8.19 -6.25
N THR A 7 2.48 -7.66 -6.16
CA THR A 7 2.06 -6.47 -6.90
C THR A 7 2.83 -5.23 -6.44
N TYR A 8 2.74 -4.13 -7.20
CA TYR A 8 3.37 -2.88 -6.80
C TYR A 8 2.83 -2.40 -5.44
N GLY A 9 1.52 -2.46 -5.25
CA GLY A 9 0.87 -2.10 -3.98
C GLY A 9 1.31 -2.97 -2.79
N GLU A 10 1.43 -4.29 -3.00
CA GLU A 10 1.88 -5.23 -1.95
C GLU A 10 3.31 -4.97 -1.51
N LYS A 11 4.19 -4.69 -2.49
CA LYS A 11 5.58 -4.28 -2.25
C LYS A 11 5.61 -2.94 -1.51
N ALA A 12 4.78 -1.98 -1.91
CA ALA A 12 4.75 -0.62 -1.37
C ALA A 12 4.40 -0.55 0.13
N VAL A 13 3.59 -1.48 0.65
CA VAL A 13 3.19 -1.53 2.07
C VAL A 13 3.93 -2.60 2.88
N GLY A 14 4.82 -3.37 2.23
CA GLY A 14 5.46 -4.54 2.82
C GLY A 14 4.44 -5.51 3.41
N LEU A 15 3.55 -6.05 2.57
CA LEU A 15 2.40 -6.86 3.00
C LEU A 15 2.81 -8.07 3.85
N GLU A 16 3.90 -8.75 3.48
CA GLU A 16 4.40 -9.94 4.21
C GLU A 16 5.15 -9.59 5.50
N PHE A 17 5.51 -8.33 5.71
CA PHE A 17 6.18 -7.89 6.94
C PHE A 17 5.14 -7.63 8.05
N ASN A 18 4.79 -8.69 8.79
CA ASN A 18 3.89 -8.62 9.95
C ASN A 18 4.45 -9.43 11.14
N PRO A 19 5.51 -8.93 11.81
CA PRO A 19 6.18 -9.66 12.89
C PRO A 19 5.28 -9.88 14.13
N SER A 20 4.24 -9.08 14.34
CA SER A 20 3.29 -9.26 15.43
C SER A 20 2.24 -10.34 15.14
N GLY A 21 2.09 -10.78 13.88
CA GLY A 21 1.02 -11.69 13.45
C GLY A 21 -0.38 -11.08 13.59
N ASP A 22 -0.48 -9.76 13.74
CA ASP A 22 -1.74 -9.07 14.00
C ASP A 22 -2.62 -9.07 12.73
N SER A 23 -3.83 -9.61 12.84
CA SER A 23 -4.74 -9.74 11.71
C SER A 23 -5.24 -8.37 11.19
N ASP A 24 -5.34 -7.37 12.05
CA ASP A 24 -5.82 -6.04 11.66
C ASP A 24 -4.72 -5.25 10.96
N VAL A 25 -3.46 -5.42 11.37
CA VAL A 25 -2.29 -4.94 10.62
C VAL A 25 -2.26 -5.53 9.21
N PHE A 26 -2.51 -6.83 9.07
CA PHE A 26 -2.57 -7.46 7.75
C PHE A 26 -3.71 -6.93 6.89
N LYS A 27 -4.93 -6.85 7.44
CA LYS A 27 -6.12 -6.35 6.72
C LYS A 27 -5.92 -4.92 6.23
N VAL A 28 -5.39 -4.02 7.06
CA VAL A 28 -5.20 -2.62 6.65
C VAL A 28 -4.12 -2.48 5.60
N LYS A 29 -3.02 -3.23 5.71
CA LYS A 29 -1.99 -3.29 4.67
C LYS A 29 -2.57 -3.80 3.36
N ARG A 30 -3.41 -4.85 3.41
CA ARG A 30 -4.06 -5.40 2.21
C ARG A 30 -4.93 -4.37 1.50
N HIS A 31 -5.82 -3.69 2.23
CA HIS A 31 -6.70 -2.67 1.63
C HIS A 31 -5.91 -1.51 1.01
N ILE A 32 -4.88 -1.03 1.71
CA ILE A 32 -4.07 0.08 1.19
C ILE A 32 -3.23 -0.38 -0.02
N ALA A 33 -2.70 -1.59 0.00
CA ALA A 33 -2.00 -2.18 -1.15
C ALA A 33 -2.90 -2.26 -2.39
N ASP A 34 -4.17 -2.68 -2.23
CA ASP A 34 -5.10 -2.78 -3.35
C ASP A 34 -5.39 -1.41 -3.98
N LEU A 35 -5.54 -0.38 -3.15
CA LEU A 35 -5.74 0.99 -3.62
C LEU A 35 -4.47 1.55 -4.30
N ILE A 36 -3.29 1.32 -3.73
CA ILE A 36 -2.02 1.72 -4.35
C ILE A 36 -1.84 1.01 -5.71
N GLU A 37 -2.17 -0.28 -5.78
CA GLU A 37 -2.10 -1.05 -7.02
C GLU A 37 -3.03 -0.47 -8.09
N GLN A 38 -4.27 -0.14 -7.72
CA GLN A 38 -5.22 0.50 -8.62
C GLN A 38 -4.69 1.85 -9.15
N LEU A 39 -4.17 2.70 -8.25
CA LEU A 39 -3.62 4.00 -8.64
C LEU A 39 -2.35 3.87 -9.49
N ASN A 40 -1.51 2.89 -9.20
CA ASN A 40 -0.32 2.59 -9.98
C ASN A 40 -0.71 2.16 -11.40
N ASN A 41 -1.67 1.27 -11.52
CA ASN A 41 -2.17 0.82 -12.82
C ASN A 41 -2.79 2.00 -13.59
N PHE A 42 -3.60 2.82 -12.94
CA PHE A 42 -4.20 4.00 -13.58
C PHE A 42 -3.16 4.99 -14.11
N ARG A 43 -2.12 5.33 -13.32
CA ARG A 43 -1.04 6.22 -13.80
C ARG A 43 -0.18 5.61 -14.91
N THR A 44 -0.16 4.29 -15.06
CA THR A 44 0.61 3.64 -16.16
C THR A 44 -0.10 3.69 -17.49
N TYR A 45 -1.44 3.70 -17.52
CA TYR A 45 -2.22 3.70 -18.77
C TYR A 45 -2.66 5.09 -19.22
N GLU A 46 -2.70 6.08 -18.32
CA GLU A 46 -3.02 7.46 -18.72
C GLU A 46 -1.86 8.17 -19.40
N ASP A 47 -2.16 9.15 -20.25
CA ASP A 47 -1.16 10.01 -20.90
C ASP A 47 -1.07 11.40 -20.27
N ASN A 48 -2.12 11.85 -19.57
CA ASN A 48 -2.13 13.18 -18.96
C ASN A 48 -1.13 13.26 -17.79
N PRO A 49 -0.11 14.14 -17.87
CA PRO A 49 0.92 14.23 -16.84
C PRO A 49 0.39 14.67 -15.47
N GLU A 50 -0.67 15.50 -15.43
CA GLU A 50 -1.28 15.93 -14.17
C GLU A 50 -2.02 14.77 -13.48
N ILE A 51 -2.67 13.89 -14.24
CA ILE A 51 -3.31 12.69 -13.68
C ILE A 51 -2.25 11.76 -13.07
N LYS A 52 -1.13 11.53 -13.77
CA LYS A 52 -0.01 10.72 -13.24
C LYS A 52 0.55 11.30 -11.95
N LYS A 53 0.67 12.63 -11.88
CA LYS A 53 1.13 13.34 -10.69
C LYS A 53 0.17 13.17 -9.53
N MET A 54 -1.13 13.36 -9.75
CA MET A 54 -2.18 13.15 -8.72
C MET A 54 -2.15 11.72 -8.18
N CYS A 55 -2.06 10.71 -9.04
CA CYS A 55 -1.93 9.31 -8.61
C CYS A 55 -0.66 9.09 -7.78
N SER A 56 0.47 9.66 -8.18
CA SER A 56 1.74 9.50 -7.47
C SER A 56 1.71 10.14 -6.08
N LEU A 57 1.11 11.34 -5.96
CA LEU A 57 0.89 12.00 -4.67
C LEU A 57 -0.01 11.15 -3.76
N ALA A 58 -1.14 10.67 -4.29
CA ALA A 58 -2.07 9.82 -3.53
C ALA A 58 -1.40 8.51 -3.06
N ILE A 59 -0.56 7.88 -3.89
CA ILE A 59 0.21 6.68 -3.49
C ILE A 59 1.14 7.00 -2.32
N THR A 60 1.89 8.11 -2.38
CA THR A 60 2.77 8.52 -1.29
C THR A 60 1.99 8.76 0.01
N ASP A 61 0.87 9.49 -0.07
CA ASP A 61 0.04 9.78 1.10
C ASP A 61 -0.55 8.50 1.71
N LEU A 62 -0.94 7.53 0.87
CA LEU A 62 -1.43 6.22 1.32
C LEU A 62 -0.34 5.41 2.04
N GLN A 63 0.90 5.42 1.55
CA GLN A 63 2.01 4.77 2.25
C GLN A 63 2.27 5.43 3.61
N THR A 64 2.22 6.77 3.69
CA THR A 64 2.32 7.50 4.96
C THR A 64 1.18 7.14 5.91
N ALA A 65 -0.06 7.14 5.43
CA ALA A 65 -1.23 6.75 6.23
C ALA A 65 -1.14 5.31 6.72
N GLN A 66 -0.64 4.37 5.90
CA GLN A 66 -0.42 2.98 6.28
C GLN A 66 0.56 2.87 7.44
N MET A 67 1.67 3.60 7.42
CA MET A 67 2.67 3.59 8.49
C MET A 67 2.10 4.10 9.81
N TRP A 68 1.34 5.20 9.78
CA TRP A 68 0.66 5.74 10.97
C TRP A 68 -0.42 4.80 11.49
N THR A 69 -1.16 4.13 10.59
CA THR A 69 -2.19 3.18 10.99
C THR A 69 -1.59 1.96 11.68
N VAL A 70 -0.51 1.38 11.14
CA VAL A 70 0.19 0.27 11.80
C VAL A 70 0.74 0.70 13.15
N LYS A 71 1.33 1.89 13.24
CA LYS A 71 1.78 2.45 14.52
C LYS A 71 0.62 2.54 15.52
N ALA A 72 -0.54 3.04 15.11
CA ALA A 72 -1.72 3.14 15.98
C ALA A 72 -2.25 1.77 16.43
N LEU A 73 -2.36 0.80 15.52
CA LEU A 73 -2.84 -0.56 15.82
C LEU A 73 -1.89 -1.32 16.77
N THR A 74 -0.59 -1.04 16.69
CA THR A 74 0.44 -1.70 17.50
C THR A 74 0.86 -0.89 18.73
N TRP A 75 0.22 0.26 18.99
CA TRP A 75 0.57 1.16 20.08
C TRP A 75 0.21 0.58 21.44
N LYS A 76 1.16 0.55 22.38
CA LYS A 76 1.02 -0.08 23.71
C LYS A 76 1.28 0.84 24.90
N TYR A 77 1.31 2.16 24.68
CA TYR A 77 1.74 3.13 25.69
C TYR A 77 0.69 4.20 25.96
#